data_AF-A0A6G6TKH1-F1
#
_entry.id   AF-A0A6G6TKH1-F1
#
_cell.length_a   1.000
_cell.length_b   1.000
_cell.length_c   1.000
_cell.angle_alpha   90.00
_cell.angle_beta   90.00
_cell.angle_gamma   90.00
#
_symmetry.space_group_name_H-M   'P 1'
#
loop_
_entity.id
_entity.type
_entity.pdbx_description
1 polymer ?
#
loop_
_entity_poly.entity_id
_entity_poly.type
_entity_poly.pdbx_seq_one_letter_code
_entity_poly.pdbx_strand_id
1 'polypeptide(L)'
;MSILDEWAERHIEKALQKGELSSLKGEGKPLILDDNSHVPESLRASYHLLKNAGFLPPEMQDRKEALSLAEILSTLNEAEIEDGSLQKRLALLELKLQQAGLDTQFLHADYATQLTEKLANHKKRN
;
A
#
# COMPACT_ATOMS: atom_id res chain seq x y z
N MET A 1 -1.37 36.20 -3.07
CA MET A 1 -2.11 35.14 -2.37
C MET A 1 -3.24 34.68 -3.25
N SER A 2 -3.42 33.36 -3.35
CA SER A 2 -4.47 32.70 -4.13
C SER A 2 -5.82 32.76 -3.39
N ILE A 3 -6.93 32.69 -4.12
CA ILE A 3 -8.28 32.53 -3.54
C ILE A 3 -8.37 31.26 -2.68
N LEU A 4 -7.58 30.23 -3.02
CA LEU A 4 -7.46 29.01 -2.23
C LEU A 4 -6.86 29.27 -0.85
N ASP A 5 -5.87 30.17 -0.75
CA ASP A 5 -5.21 30.51 0.51
C ASP A 5 -6.21 31.18 1.46
N GLU A 6 -7.01 32.14 0.97
CA GLU A 6 -8.05 32.80 1.77
C GLU A 6 -9.12 31.83 2.26
N TRP A 7 -9.47 30.84 1.42
CA TRP A 7 -10.49 29.85 1.76
C TRP A 7 -9.99 28.88 2.83
N ALA A 8 -8.73 28.46 2.72
CA ALA A 8 -8.06 27.63 3.73
C ALA A 8 -7.97 28.36 5.07
N GLU A 9 -7.49 29.62 5.07
CA GLU A 9 -7.35 30.44 6.28
C GLU A 9 -8.68 30.57 7.04
N ARG A 10 -9.75 30.93 6.32
CA ARG A 10 -11.10 31.03 6.90
C ARG A 10 -11.61 29.70 7.46
N HIS A 11 -11.22 28.58 6.87
CA HIS A 11 -11.65 27.28 7.34
C HIS A 11 -10.89 26.86 8.61
N ILE A 12 -9.61 27.19 8.69
CA ILE A 12 -8.77 26.97 9.87
C ILE A 12 -9.27 27.82 11.04
N GLU A 13 -9.54 29.12 10.81
CA GLU A 13 -10.08 30.02 11.85
C GLU A 13 -11.41 29.51 12.41
N LYS A 14 -12.32 29.03 11.56
CA LYS A 14 -13.59 28.46 12.00
C LYS A 14 -13.41 27.21 12.85
N ALA A 15 -12.48 26.33 12.49
CA ALA A 15 -12.18 25.11 13.25
C ALA A 15 -11.55 25.45 14.62
N LEU A 16 -10.68 26.46 14.67
CA LEU A 16 -10.11 26.99 15.92
C LEU A 16 -11.20 27.57 16.84
N GLN A 17 -12.10 28.40 16.31
CA GLN A 17 -13.20 28.98 17.10
C GLN A 17 -14.15 27.93 17.68
N LYS A 18 -14.36 26.83 16.96
CA LYS A 18 -15.18 25.70 17.43
C LYS A 18 -14.45 24.78 18.42
N GLY A 19 -13.14 24.98 18.62
CA GLY A 19 -12.32 24.08 19.44
C GLY A 19 -12.12 22.70 18.82
N GLU A 20 -12.37 22.53 17.52
CA GLU A 20 -12.18 21.24 16.82
C GLU A 20 -10.69 20.84 16.74
N LEU A 21 -9.80 21.81 16.92
CA LEU A 21 -8.35 21.65 16.88
C LEU A 21 -7.70 21.58 18.28
N SER A 22 -8.49 21.63 19.37
CA SER A 22 -7.98 21.46 20.73
C SER A 22 -8.23 20.03 21.25
N SER A 23 -7.36 19.55 22.13
CA SER A 23 -7.34 18.19 22.68
C SER A 23 -7.15 17.07 21.63
N LEU A 24 -6.48 17.37 20.51
CA LEU A 24 -6.18 16.37 19.49
C LEU A 24 -5.21 15.30 20.03
N LYS A 25 -5.35 14.08 19.49
CA LYS A 25 -4.48 12.96 19.84
C LYS A 25 -3.04 13.28 19.43
N GLY A 26 -2.22 13.68 20.41
CA GLY A 26 -0.82 14.08 20.18
C GLY A 26 -0.52 15.56 20.44
N GLU A 27 -1.52 16.36 20.86
CA GLU A 27 -1.30 17.76 21.23
C GLU A 27 -0.25 17.90 22.33
N GLY A 28 0.74 18.78 22.11
CA GLY A 28 1.86 19.02 23.02
C GLY A 28 2.87 17.87 23.15
N LYS A 29 2.68 16.76 22.43
CA LYS A 29 3.60 15.61 22.44
C LYS A 29 4.59 15.72 21.27
N PRO A 30 5.83 15.20 21.43
CA PRO A 30 6.76 15.14 20.31
C PRO A 30 6.16 14.35 19.15
N LEU A 31 6.38 14.84 17.93
CA LEU A 31 5.90 14.20 16.71
C LEU A 31 6.52 12.80 16.58
N ILE A 32 5.69 11.78 16.43
CA ILE A 32 6.17 10.43 16.12
C ILE A 32 6.37 10.40 14.61
N LEU A 33 7.63 10.44 14.19
CA LEU A 33 7.99 10.30 12.77
C LEU A 33 7.82 8.84 12.38
N ASP A 34 7.04 8.59 11.33
CA ASP A 34 7.01 7.26 10.72
C ASP A 34 8.36 6.96 10.07
N ASP A 35 8.74 5.68 10.09
CA ASP A 35 9.91 5.21 9.35
C ASP A 35 9.63 5.24 7.85
N ASN A 36 9.88 6.40 7.24
CA ASN A 36 9.78 6.63 5.79
C ASN A 36 11.15 6.60 5.13
N SER A 37 12.10 5.85 5.69
CA SER A 37 13.46 5.72 5.17
C SER A 37 13.50 5.15 3.74
N HIS A 38 12.47 4.38 3.34
CA HIS A 38 12.33 3.81 2.00
C HIS A 38 11.70 4.77 0.99
N VAL A 39 11.17 5.92 1.43
CA VAL A 39 10.58 6.93 0.55
C VAL A 39 11.62 8.03 0.27
N PRO A 40 11.81 8.44 -1.00
CA PRO A 40 12.66 9.58 -1.35
C PRO A 40 12.26 10.84 -0.58
N GLU A 41 13.23 11.64 -0.16
CA GLU A 41 13.03 12.82 0.70
C GLU A 41 11.97 13.79 0.14
N SER A 42 11.99 14.01 -1.17
CA SER A 42 11.03 14.88 -1.87
C SER A 42 9.57 14.40 -1.79
N LEU A 43 9.34 13.10 -1.56
CA LEU A 43 8.01 12.48 -1.58
C LEU A 43 7.47 12.19 -0.16
N ARG A 44 8.32 12.21 0.87
CA ARG A 44 7.91 11.86 2.25
C ARG A 44 6.77 12.74 2.76
N ALA A 45 6.80 14.05 2.49
CA ALA A 45 5.77 14.99 2.93
C ALA A 45 4.41 14.68 2.29
N SER A 46 4.40 14.42 0.97
CA SER A 46 3.19 14.04 0.24
C SER A 46 2.65 12.69 0.71
N TYR A 47 3.52 11.71 0.93
CA TYR A 47 3.13 10.38 1.40
C TYR A 47 2.55 10.41 2.82
N HIS A 48 3.16 11.18 3.72
CA HIS A 48 2.62 11.42 5.07
C HIS A 48 1.25 12.09 5.04
N LEU A 49 1.07 13.11 4.19
CA LEU A 49 -0.20 13.82 4.07
C LEU A 49 -1.31 12.90 3.58
N LEU A 50 -1.03 12.09 2.54
CA LEU A 50 -1.98 11.11 2.01
C LEU A 50 -2.33 10.03 3.04
N LYS A 51 -1.31 9.48 3.72
CA LYS A 51 -1.50 8.49 4.80
C LYS A 51 -2.39 9.04 5.91
N ASN A 52 -2.14 10.27 6.36
CA ASN A 52 -2.92 10.92 7.42
C ASN A 52 -4.35 11.24 7.00
N ALA A 53 -4.58 11.52 5.71
CA ALA A 53 -5.90 11.75 5.15
C ALA A 53 -6.69 10.44 4.87
N GLY A 54 -6.10 9.27 5.16
CA GLY A 54 -6.72 7.97 4.92
C GLY A 54 -6.70 7.53 3.45
N PHE A 55 -5.95 8.23 2.60
CA PHE A 55 -5.76 7.85 1.20
C PHE A 55 -4.69 6.77 1.12
N LEU A 56 -5.08 5.62 0.57
CA LEU A 56 -4.14 4.53 0.30
C LEU A 56 -3.26 4.95 -0.90
N PRO A 57 -1.93 4.95 -0.76
CA PRO A 57 -1.02 5.24 -1.87
C PRO A 57 -1.36 4.36 -3.09
N PRO A 58 -1.25 4.88 -4.32
CA PRO A 58 -1.66 4.15 -5.53
C PRO A 58 -0.99 2.78 -5.62
N GLU A 59 0.24 2.64 -5.12
CA GLU A 59 0.99 1.39 -5.12
C GLU A 59 0.40 0.37 -4.12
N MET A 60 -0.14 0.85 -2.99
CA MET A 60 -0.85 0.01 -2.02
C MET A 60 -2.25 -0.40 -2.52
N GLN A 61 -2.88 0.44 -3.34
CA GLN A 61 -4.12 0.12 -4.06
C GLN A 61 -3.87 -1.01 -5.08
N ASP A 62 -2.82 -0.86 -5.90
CA ASP A 62 -2.38 -1.85 -6.88
C ASP A 62 -2.01 -3.19 -6.20
N ARG A 63 -1.34 -3.14 -5.05
CA ARG A 63 -1.04 -4.33 -4.25
C ARG A 63 -2.31 -5.07 -3.80
N LYS A 64 -3.34 -4.33 -3.36
CA LYS A 64 -4.62 -4.90 -2.94
C LYS A 64 -5.36 -5.53 -4.12
N GLU A 65 -5.35 -4.88 -5.28
CA GLU A 65 -5.93 -5.43 -6.51
C GLU A 65 -5.21 -6.72 -6.93
N ALA A 66 -3.87 -6.72 -6.90
CA ALA A 66 -3.06 -7.89 -7.25
C ALA A 66 -3.33 -9.09 -6.31
N LEU A 67 -3.46 -8.85 -5.00
CA LEU A 67 -3.86 -9.90 -4.04
C LEU A 67 -5.24 -10.48 -4.35
N SER A 68 -6.23 -9.61 -4.62
CA SER A 68 -7.58 -10.09 -4.93
C SER A 68 -7.63 -10.91 -6.23
N LEU A 69 -6.84 -10.51 -7.24
CA LEU A 69 -6.72 -11.26 -8.50
C LEU A 69 -6.01 -12.59 -8.30
N ALA A 70 -4.97 -12.64 -7.46
CA ALA A 70 -4.27 -13.88 -7.13
C ALA A 70 -5.18 -14.86 -6.38
N GLU A 71 -5.98 -14.37 -5.42
CA GLU A 71 -6.97 -15.19 -4.72
C GLU A 71 -8.02 -15.76 -5.67
N ILE A 72 -8.58 -14.92 -6.55
CA ILE A 72 -9.56 -15.35 -7.56
C ILE A 72 -8.93 -16.45 -8.44
N LEU A 73 -7.73 -16.23 -8.98
CA LEU A 73 -7.02 -17.22 -9.80
C LEU A 73 -6.71 -18.53 -9.05
N SER A 74 -6.45 -18.47 -7.75
CA SER A 74 -6.22 -19.67 -6.92
C SER A 74 -7.48 -20.50 -6.67
N THR A 75 -8.67 -19.89 -6.82
CA THR A 75 -9.98 -20.55 -6.61
C THR A 75 -10.65 -21.04 -7.88
N LEU A 76 -10.14 -20.66 -9.07
CA LEU A 76 -10.69 -21.05 -10.36
C LEU A 76 -10.13 -22.41 -10.82
N ASN A 77 -10.99 -23.24 -11.42
CA ASN A 77 -10.59 -24.51 -12.04
C ASN A 77 -10.01 -24.29 -13.45
N GLU A 78 -9.23 -25.25 -13.95
CA GLU A 78 -8.47 -25.20 -15.22
C GLU A 78 -9.33 -24.84 -16.47
N ALA A 79 -10.64 -25.07 -16.42
CA ALA A 79 -11.60 -24.72 -17.48
C ALA A 79 -12.04 -23.24 -17.48
N GLU A 80 -11.85 -22.49 -16.40
CA GLU A 80 -12.13 -21.04 -16.30
C GLU A 80 -10.86 -20.18 -16.51
N ILE A 81 -9.68 -20.82 -16.56
CA ILE A 81 -8.38 -20.18 -16.79
C ILE A 81 -8.18 -19.79 -18.27
N GLU A 82 -9.01 -20.32 -19.18
CA GLU A 82 -8.92 -20.11 -20.63
C GLU A 82 -8.98 -18.64 -21.06
N ASP A 83 -9.57 -17.76 -20.25
CA ASP A 83 -9.77 -16.37 -20.67
C ASP A 83 -8.48 -15.53 -20.65
N GLY A 84 -7.41 -15.99 -19.97
CA GLY A 84 -6.02 -15.44 -19.99
C GLY A 84 -5.85 -13.95 -19.66
N SER A 85 -6.94 -13.20 -19.55
CA SER A 85 -7.03 -11.77 -19.41
C SER A 85 -6.73 -11.34 -17.97
N LEU A 86 -7.20 -12.14 -17.01
CA LEU A 86 -6.91 -11.99 -15.59
C LEU A 86 -5.42 -12.21 -15.28
N GLN A 87 -4.79 -13.21 -15.91
CA GLN A 87 -3.34 -13.45 -15.78
C GLN A 87 -2.52 -12.30 -16.37
N LYS A 88 -2.89 -11.81 -17.56
CA LYS A 88 -2.23 -10.63 -18.17
C LYS A 88 -2.39 -9.39 -17.30
N ARG A 89 -3.55 -9.19 -16.68
CA ARG A 89 -3.81 -8.06 -15.78
C ARG A 89 -2.98 -8.16 -14.50
N LEU A 90 -2.86 -9.36 -13.92
CA LEU A 90 -1.99 -9.61 -12.78
C LEU A 90 -0.52 -9.35 -13.13
N ALA A 91 -0.04 -9.83 -14.28
CA ALA A 91 1.34 -9.58 -14.73
C ALA A 91 1.64 -8.09 -14.95
N LEU A 92 0.66 -7.31 -15.45
CA LEU A 92 0.80 -5.87 -15.61
C LEU A 92 0.88 -5.16 -14.25
N LEU A 93 0.03 -5.55 -13.30
CA LEU A 93 0.08 -5.06 -11.92
C LEU A 93 1.41 -5.42 -11.23
N GLU A 94 1.91 -6.63 -11.43
CA GLU A 94 3.21 -7.06 -10.93
C GLU A 94 4.34 -6.18 -11.47
N LEU A 95 4.36 -5.92 -12.78
CA LEU A 95 5.35 -5.05 -13.41
C LEU A 95 5.31 -3.62 -12.86
N LYS A 96 4.11 -3.08 -12.62
CA LYS A 96 3.94 -1.75 -12.01
C LYS A 96 4.50 -1.70 -10.58
N LEU A 97 4.23 -2.73 -9.78
CA LEU A 97 4.75 -2.84 -8.41
C LEU A 97 6.28 -2.95 -8.39
N GLN A 98 6.87 -3.71 -9.32
CA GLN A 98 8.33 -3.81 -9.47
C GLN A 98 8.96 -2.46 -9.86
N GLN A 99 8.35 -1.72 -10.78
CA GLN A 99 8.81 -0.37 -11.15
C GLN A 99 8.70 0.63 -9.99
N ALA A 100 7.71 0.46 -9.13
CA ALA A 100 7.57 1.21 -7.89
C ALA A 100 8.53 0.77 -6.77
N GLY A 101 9.34 -0.28 -6.99
CA GLY A 101 10.31 -0.80 -6.03
C GLY A 101 9.69 -1.64 -4.90
N LEU A 102 8.48 -2.16 -5.09
CA LEU A 102 7.78 -2.99 -4.10
C LEU A 102 8.02 -4.49 -4.35
N ASP A 103 8.14 -5.25 -3.26
CA ASP A 103 8.26 -6.71 -3.31
C ASP A 103 7.00 -7.37 -3.87
N THR A 104 7.13 -8.15 -4.95
CA THR A 104 6.03 -8.91 -5.56
C THR A 104 6.01 -10.40 -5.22
N GLN A 105 6.95 -10.85 -4.37
CA GLN A 105 7.08 -12.26 -3.97
C GLN A 105 5.81 -12.83 -3.32
N PHE A 106 4.94 -11.97 -2.78
CA PHE A 106 3.66 -12.36 -2.19
C PHE A 106 2.64 -12.89 -3.23
N LEU A 107 2.82 -12.60 -4.52
CA LEU A 107 1.95 -13.10 -5.59
C LEU A 107 2.29 -14.55 -6.00
N HIS A 108 3.53 -14.97 -5.73
CA HIS A 108 4.03 -16.30 -6.07
C HIS A 108 3.86 -17.24 -4.88
N ALA A 109 2.62 -17.62 -4.58
CA ALA A 109 2.30 -18.61 -3.55
C ALA A 109 3.11 -19.92 -3.71
N ASP A 110 3.48 -20.25 -4.95
CA ASP A 110 4.30 -21.42 -5.30
C ASP A 110 5.74 -21.36 -4.77
N TYR A 111 6.30 -20.18 -4.53
CA TYR A 111 7.64 -20.08 -3.95
C TYR A 111 7.62 -20.48 -2.47
N ALA A 112 6.55 -20.14 -1.74
CA ALA A 112 6.39 -20.52 -0.34
C ALA A 112 6.19 -22.05 -0.18
N THR A 113 5.44 -22.67 -1.10
CA THR A 113 5.26 -24.14 -1.10
C THR A 113 6.55 -24.86 -1.49
N GLN A 114 7.26 -24.41 -2.51
CA GLN A 114 8.56 -24.99 -2.90
C GLN A 114 9.65 -24.79 -1.83
N LEU A 115 9.65 -23.65 -1.13
CA LEU A 115 10.59 -23.39 -0.03
C LEU A 115 10.30 -24.30 1.18
N THR A 116 9.03 -24.46 1.54
CA THR A 116 8.63 -25.34 2.65
C THR A 116 8.93 -26.80 2.34
N GLU A 117 8.74 -27.25 1.09
CA GLU A 117 9.16 -28.58 0.63
C GLU A 117 10.69 -28.79 0.70
N LYS A 118 11.47 -27.80 0.25
CA LYS A 118 12.95 -27.87 0.31
C LYS A 118 13.45 -27.87 1.75
N LEU A 119 12.88 -27.05 2.64
CA LEU A 119 13.20 -27.03 4.06
C LEU A 119 12.80 -28.34 4.76
N ALA A 120 11.64 -28.91 4.41
CA ALA A 120 11.19 -30.20 4.93
C ALA A 120 12.09 -31.37 4.49
N ASN A 121 12.55 -31.37 3.23
CA ASN A 121 13.49 -32.37 2.71
C ASN A 121 14.89 -32.25 3.32
N HIS A 122 15.33 -31.05 3.70
CA HIS A 122 16.62 -30.85 4.37
C HIS A 122 16.61 -31.34 5.83
N LYS A 123 15.45 -31.31 6.51
CA LYS A 123 15.29 -31.81 7.89
C LYS A 123 15.23 -33.34 7.99
N LYS A 124 14.92 -34.04 6.90
CA LYS A 124 14.89 -35.52 6.82
C LYS A 124 16.26 -36.17 6.57
N ARG A 125 17.30 -35.36 6.34
CA ARG A 125 18.65 -35.78 5.94
C ARG A 125 19.72 -35.62 7.02
N ASN A 126 19.34 -35.18 8.22
CA ASN A 126 20.12 -35.22 9.46
C ASN A 126 19.38 -36.10 10.47
#